data_AF-A0A6G9YNY2-F1
#
_entry.id   AF-A0A6G9YNY2-F1
#
_cell.length_a   1.000
_cell.length_b   1.000
_cell.length_c   1.000
_cell.angle_alpha   90.00
_cell.angle_beta   90.00
_cell.angle_gamma   90.00
#
_symmetry.space_group_name_H-M   'P 1'
#
loop_
_entity.id
_entity.type
_entity.pdbx_description
1 polymer ?
#
loop_
_entity_poly.entity_id
_entity_poly.type
_entity_poly.pdbx_seq_one_letter_code
_entity_poly.pdbx_strand_id
1 'polypeptide(L)'
;MHDEGAGRITRDAPKRYLNWSHDVGYWLDDEPKSASGTRLRPFASSAADEVARGSHVRLESCGVDDGGSAPAADICAKFTAPEWVIDDEFTPGLGGKNHIDLYIGEEDMADFPTKSPMVVTWTGATVRITPPGN
;
A
#
# COMPACT_ATOMS: atom_id res chain seq x y z
N MET A 1 -7.45 2.23 14.13
CA MET A 1 -6.42 1.71 13.23
C MET A 1 -5.81 0.52 13.94
N HIS A 2 -6.01 -0.67 13.40
CA HIS A 2 -5.66 -1.91 14.11
C HIS A 2 -4.64 -2.77 13.35
N ASP A 3 -4.44 -2.56 12.03
CA ASP A 3 -3.73 -3.50 11.16
C ASP A 3 -2.83 -2.82 10.07
N GLU A 4 -2.06 -1.77 10.42
CA GLU A 4 -1.05 -1.03 9.58
C GLU A 4 -1.56 0.14 8.72
N GLY A 5 -0.67 1.13 8.50
CA GLY A 5 -0.95 2.34 7.70
C GLY A 5 -0.79 3.72 8.39
N ALA A 6 -1.47 4.73 7.84
CA ALA A 6 -1.43 6.10 8.32
C ALA A 6 -2.82 6.73 8.31
N GLY A 7 -3.30 7.20 9.47
CA GLY A 7 -4.60 7.83 9.61
C GLY A 7 -4.48 9.35 9.77
N ARG A 8 -5.23 10.13 8.98
CA ARG A 8 -5.33 11.59 9.16
C ARG A 8 -6.10 11.89 10.45
N ILE A 9 -5.54 12.77 11.26
CA ILE A 9 -6.21 13.32 12.44
C ILE A 9 -7.14 14.45 11.98
N THR A 10 -8.45 14.28 12.17
CA THR A 10 -9.50 15.18 11.67
C THR A 10 -9.91 16.28 12.65
N ARG A 11 -9.26 16.34 13.81
CA ARG A 11 -9.46 17.31 14.88
C ARG A 11 -8.18 18.11 15.11
N ASP A 12 -8.28 19.29 15.68
CA ASP A 12 -7.13 20.17 15.92
C ASP A 12 -6.06 19.45 16.74
N ALA A 13 -4.90 19.26 16.11
CA ALA A 13 -3.75 18.58 16.69
C ALA A 13 -2.45 19.21 16.15
N PRO A 14 -1.36 19.22 16.94
CA PRO A 14 -0.07 19.75 16.50
C PRO A 14 0.56 18.93 15.38
N LYS A 15 0.08 17.71 15.15
CA LYS A 15 0.48 16.78 14.10
C LYS A 15 -0.76 16.32 13.34
N ARG A 16 -0.58 15.99 12.07
CA ARG A 16 -1.69 15.71 11.13
C ARG A 16 -1.98 14.23 10.95
N TYR A 17 -1.03 13.37 11.29
CA TYR A 17 -1.14 11.93 11.06
C TYR A 17 -0.80 11.15 12.33
N LEU A 18 -1.58 10.08 12.55
CA LEU A 18 -1.24 8.98 13.42
C LEU A 18 -0.78 7.83 12.53
N ASN A 19 0.51 7.51 12.59
CA ASN A 19 1.09 6.37 11.91
C ASN A 19 1.21 5.19 12.89
N TRP A 20 1.17 3.97 12.37
CA TRP A 20 1.41 2.77 13.16
C TRP A 20 2.12 1.70 12.34
N SER A 21 3.09 1.05 12.95
CA SER A 21 3.70 -0.19 12.45
C SER A 21 3.97 -1.13 13.61
N HIS A 22 4.09 -2.42 13.33
CA HIS A 22 4.41 -3.43 14.34
C HIS A 22 5.73 -3.13 15.08
N ASP A 23 6.78 -2.74 14.35
CA ASP A 23 8.14 -2.60 14.91
C ASP A 23 8.36 -1.29 15.68
N VAL A 24 7.54 -0.26 15.42
CA VAL A 24 7.69 1.08 16.02
C VAL A 24 6.56 1.37 17.02
N GLY A 25 5.37 0.82 16.81
CA GLY A 25 4.16 1.22 17.52
C GLY A 25 3.54 2.48 16.91
N TYR A 26 2.83 3.27 17.72
CA TYR A 26 2.15 4.48 17.25
C TYR A 26 3.06 5.71 17.34
N TRP A 27 3.04 6.57 16.31
CA TRP A 27 3.68 7.89 16.38
C TRP A 27 2.88 8.96 15.63
N LEU A 28 3.15 10.22 15.98
CA LEU A 28 2.53 11.38 15.37
C LEU A 28 3.48 12.04 14.37
N ASP A 29 2.98 12.42 13.20
CA ASP A 29 3.77 13.09 12.16
C ASP A 29 2.93 14.10 11.36
N ASP A 30 3.61 14.90 10.53
CA ASP A 30 2.98 15.88 9.63
C ASP A 30 2.64 15.27 8.26
N GLU A 31 3.12 14.06 7.98
CA GLU A 31 2.89 13.31 6.74
C GLU A 31 2.65 11.81 7.03
N PRO A 32 1.96 11.06 6.13
CA PRO A 32 1.85 9.62 6.26
C PRO A 32 3.22 8.97 5.96
N LYS A 33 3.71 8.12 6.86
CA LYS A 33 5.04 7.52 6.76
C LYS A 33 5.03 6.02 7.02
N SER A 34 5.94 5.32 6.32
CA SER A 34 6.27 3.92 6.57
C SER A 34 7.07 3.77 7.88
N ALA A 35 7.28 2.52 8.32
CA ALA A 35 8.11 2.22 9.48
C ALA A 35 9.57 2.72 9.34
N SER A 36 10.07 2.86 8.11
CA SER A 36 11.40 3.39 7.81
C SER A 36 11.50 4.92 7.95
N GLY A 37 10.37 5.60 8.16
CA GLY A 37 10.28 7.06 8.24
C GLY A 37 10.17 7.76 6.89
N THR A 38 10.11 7.01 5.79
CA THR A 38 9.88 7.55 4.45
C THR A 38 8.41 7.89 4.26
N ARG A 39 8.14 8.98 3.52
CA ARG A 39 6.77 9.40 3.19
C ARG A 39 6.09 8.41 2.23
N LEU A 40 4.88 7.99 2.59
CA LEU A 40 4.01 7.22 1.70
C LEU A 40 3.46 8.12 0.58
N ARG A 41 3.65 7.67 -0.66
CA ARG A 41 3.20 8.39 -1.87
C ARG A 41 2.17 7.55 -2.63
N PRO A 42 0.96 8.07 -2.84
CA PRO A 42 -0.07 7.37 -3.60
C PRO A 42 0.47 6.96 -4.97
N PHE A 43 0.20 5.73 -5.41
CA PHE A 43 0.65 5.23 -6.70
C PHE A 43 2.17 5.19 -6.89
N ALA A 44 2.92 5.05 -5.80
CA ALA A 44 4.38 4.97 -5.82
C ALA A 44 4.96 4.15 -4.65
N SER A 45 4.34 4.18 -3.48
CA SER A 45 4.79 3.38 -2.32
C SER A 45 4.10 2.02 -2.27
N SER A 46 4.83 1.00 -1.85
CA SER A 46 4.32 -0.36 -1.67
C SER A 46 5.01 -1.08 -0.51
N ALA A 47 4.38 -2.15 -0.03
CA ALA A 47 4.90 -3.02 1.01
C ALA A 47 4.92 -4.47 0.54
N ALA A 48 5.96 -5.21 0.90
CA ALA A 48 6.09 -6.63 0.59
C ALA A 48 7.01 -7.34 1.58
N ASP A 49 6.67 -8.57 1.92
CA ASP A 49 7.56 -9.46 2.68
C ASP A 49 8.56 -10.13 1.73
N GLU A 50 9.77 -10.42 2.24
CA GLU A 50 10.82 -11.14 1.51
C GLU A 50 11.30 -10.47 0.20
N VAL A 51 10.94 -9.21 -0.03
CA VAL A 51 11.45 -8.37 -1.14
C VAL A 51 12.29 -7.25 -0.55
N ALA A 52 13.49 -7.03 -1.12
CA ALA A 52 14.39 -6.01 -0.60
C ALA A 52 13.76 -4.61 -0.69
N ARG A 53 13.82 -3.84 0.39
CA ARG A 53 13.49 -2.41 0.40
C ARG A 53 14.27 -1.67 -0.71
N GLY A 54 13.61 -0.77 -1.41
CA GLY A 54 14.11 -0.07 -2.59
C GLY A 54 13.90 -0.83 -3.91
N SER A 55 13.38 -2.06 -3.88
CA SER A 55 13.02 -2.77 -5.12
C SER A 55 11.88 -2.05 -5.84
N HIS A 56 11.97 -2.02 -7.16
CA HIS A 56 10.93 -1.48 -8.04
C HIS A 56 9.96 -2.59 -8.41
N VAL A 57 8.66 -2.31 -8.32
CA VAL A 57 7.57 -3.22 -8.66
C VAL A 57 6.76 -2.63 -9.79
N ARG A 58 6.54 -3.44 -10.82
CA ARG A 58 5.63 -3.14 -11.93
C ARG A 58 4.51 -4.18 -11.95
N LEU A 59 3.27 -3.74 -11.80
CA LEU A 59 2.12 -4.59 -12.04
C LEU A 59 1.92 -4.73 -13.56
N GLU A 60 2.03 -5.96 -14.08
CA GLU A 60 1.89 -6.26 -15.50
C GLU A 60 0.48 -6.72 -15.85
N SER A 61 -0.17 -7.42 -14.91
CA SER A 61 -1.57 -7.81 -15.02
C SER A 61 -2.21 -7.89 -13.63
N CYS A 62 -3.50 -7.55 -13.56
CA CYS A 62 -4.23 -7.49 -12.30
C CYS A 62 -4.86 -8.82 -11.88
N GLY A 63 -4.72 -9.91 -12.65
CA GLY A 63 -5.33 -11.19 -12.28
C GLY A 63 -6.86 -11.13 -12.22
N VAL A 64 -7.43 -11.65 -11.12
CA VAL A 64 -8.88 -11.67 -10.84
C VAL A 64 -9.20 -11.11 -9.46
N ASP A 65 -10.42 -10.61 -9.27
CA ASP A 65 -10.96 -10.25 -7.96
C ASP A 65 -11.35 -11.47 -7.11
N ASP A 66 -11.78 -11.22 -5.87
CA ASP A 66 -12.23 -12.27 -4.93
C ASP A 66 -13.44 -13.08 -5.44
N GLY A 67 -14.19 -12.54 -6.41
CA GLY A 67 -15.28 -13.22 -7.09
C GLY A 67 -14.82 -14.06 -8.29
N GLY A 68 -13.52 -14.08 -8.60
CA GLY A 68 -12.94 -14.75 -9.76
C GLY A 68 -13.16 -14.02 -11.08
N SER A 69 -13.64 -12.78 -11.05
CA SER A 69 -13.89 -11.97 -12.25
C SER A 69 -12.68 -11.12 -12.61
N ALA A 70 -12.54 -10.80 -13.90
CA ALA A 70 -11.52 -9.85 -14.33
C ALA A 70 -11.82 -8.45 -13.76
N PRO A 71 -10.82 -7.73 -13.23
CA PRO A 71 -11.02 -6.39 -12.70
C PRO A 71 -11.51 -5.42 -13.78
N ALA A 72 -12.22 -4.38 -13.37
CA ALA A 72 -12.58 -3.28 -14.26
C ALA A 72 -11.32 -2.71 -14.93
N ALA A 73 -11.35 -2.57 -16.26
CA ALA A 73 -10.16 -2.29 -17.05
C ALA A 73 -9.52 -0.93 -16.70
N ASP A 74 -10.35 0.07 -16.39
CA ASP A 74 -9.90 1.39 -15.96
C ASP A 74 -9.26 1.37 -14.57
N ILE A 75 -9.76 0.54 -13.65
CA ILE A 75 -9.14 0.33 -12.34
C ILE A 75 -7.80 -0.38 -12.52
N CYS A 76 -7.76 -1.50 -13.26
CA CYS A 76 -6.51 -2.20 -13.54
C CYS A 76 -5.46 -1.30 -14.21
N ALA A 77 -5.88 -0.44 -15.15
CA ALA A 77 -5.01 0.53 -15.78
C ALA A 77 -4.37 1.51 -14.79
N LYS A 78 -5.07 1.93 -13.73
CA LYS A 78 -4.50 2.82 -12.70
C LYS A 78 -3.36 2.17 -11.93
N PHE A 79 -3.43 0.87 -11.64
CA PHE A 79 -2.38 0.17 -10.92
C PHE A 79 -1.23 -0.31 -11.81
N THR A 80 -1.55 -0.62 -13.08
CA THR A 80 -0.58 -0.98 -14.12
C THR A 80 -0.04 0.23 -14.89
N ALA A 81 -0.32 1.46 -14.51
CA ALA A 81 0.34 2.64 -15.07
C ALA A 81 1.66 3.00 -14.36
N PRO A 82 1.71 3.09 -13.01
CA PRO A 82 2.90 3.51 -12.28
C PRO A 82 3.93 2.39 -12.11
N GLU A 83 5.11 2.79 -11.67
CA GLU A 83 6.09 1.92 -11.02
C GLU A 83 6.07 2.22 -9.52
N TRP A 84 6.10 1.16 -8.72
CA TRP A 84 6.01 1.20 -7.27
C TRP A 84 7.36 0.88 -6.66
N VAL A 85 7.60 1.31 -5.42
CA VAL A 85 8.83 1.04 -4.67
C VAL A 85 8.48 0.39 -3.35
N ILE A 86 9.16 -0.71 -3.02
CA ILE A 86 9.05 -1.36 -1.71
C ILE A 86 9.74 -0.46 -0.68
N ASP A 87 8.97 0.09 0.24
CA ASP A 87 9.46 1.01 1.27
C ASP A 87 9.03 0.58 2.69
N ASP A 88 8.03 -0.30 2.77
CA ASP A 88 7.59 -0.92 4.01
C ASP A 88 7.57 -2.45 3.90
N GLU A 89 7.52 -3.08 5.06
CA GLU A 89 7.27 -4.52 5.22
C GLU A 89 5.89 -4.69 5.86
N PHE A 90 5.25 -5.84 5.66
CA PHE A 90 4.00 -6.11 6.39
C PHE A 90 4.31 -6.39 7.85
N THR A 91 3.31 -6.26 8.72
CA THR A 91 3.37 -6.83 10.07
C THR A 91 3.73 -8.31 9.91
N PRO A 92 4.79 -8.80 10.58
CA PRO A 92 5.25 -10.18 10.44
C PRO A 92 4.10 -11.18 10.61
N GLY A 93 3.83 -11.96 9.56
CA GLY A 93 2.77 -12.98 9.52
C GLY A 93 1.45 -12.55 8.88
N LEU A 94 1.30 -11.29 8.42
CA LEU A 94 0.12 -10.81 7.69
C LEU A 94 0.34 -10.70 6.18
N GLY A 95 1.55 -10.39 5.72
CA GLY A 95 1.88 -10.30 4.29
C GLY A 95 2.05 -11.67 3.64
N GLY A 96 3.00 -12.45 4.13
CA GLY A 96 3.28 -13.79 3.61
C GLY A 96 3.93 -13.77 2.23
N LYS A 97 4.28 -14.96 1.72
CA LYS A 97 4.95 -15.08 0.41
C LYS A 97 3.99 -14.73 -0.72
N ASN A 98 4.48 -13.98 -1.71
CA ASN A 98 3.73 -13.57 -2.91
C ASN A 98 2.58 -12.58 -2.65
N HIS A 99 2.72 -11.71 -1.65
CA HIS A 99 1.79 -10.62 -1.38
C HIS A 99 2.51 -9.27 -1.51
N ILE A 100 1.84 -8.29 -2.11
CA ILE A 100 2.32 -6.91 -2.23
C ILE A 100 1.13 -5.98 -2.00
N ASP A 101 1.28 -5.05 -1.06
CA ASP A 101 0.33 -3.97 -0.84
C ASP A 101 0.75 -2.71 -1.58
N LEU A 102 -0.21 -2.10 -2.27
CA LEU A 102 0.00 -0.92 -3.09
C LEU A 102 -0.69 0.28 -2.43
N TYR A 103 0.06 1.31 -2.05
CA TYR A 103 -0.51 2.46 -1.36
C TYR A 103 -1.30 3.36 -2.32
N ILE A 104 -2.63 3.35 -2.19
CA ILE A 104 -3.55 4.12 -3.05
C ILE A 104 -3.83 5.55 -2.55
N GLY A 105 -3.38 5.89 -1.33
CA GLY A 105 -3.58 7.19 -0.72
C GLY A 105 -4.40 7.15 0.57
N GLU A 106 -4.79 8.33 1.03
CA GLU A 106 -5.59 8.50 2.25
C GLU A 106 -7.06 8.17 2.00
N GLU A 107 -7.75 7.75 3.06
CA GLU A 107 -9.21 7.73 3.06
C GLU A 107 -9.75 9.16 2.87
N ASP A 108 -10.47 9.37 1.77
CA ASP A 108 -10.99 10.68 1.36
C ASP A 108 -12.53 10.76 1.38
N MET A 109 -13.20 9.68 1.78
CA MET A 109 -14.66 9.60 1.83
C MET A 109 -15.17 8.71 2.98
N ALA A 110 -16.44 8.90 3.35
CA ALA A 110 -17.11 8.00 4.29
C ALA A 110 -17.26 6.59 3.70
N ASP A 111 -17.07 5.58 4.55
CA ASP A 111 -17.08 4.16 4.17
C ASP A 111 -16.09 3.80 3.06
N PHE A 112 -14.96 4.53 2.96
CA PHE A 112 -13.92 4.37 1.94
C PHE A 112 -13.56 2.89 1.65
N PRO A 113 -13.35 2.00 2.65
CA PRO A 113 -13.02 0.59 2.38
C PRO A 113 -14.09 -0.19 1.60
N THR A 114 -15.35 0.24 1.67
CA THR A 114 -16.48 -0.46 1.03
C THR A 114 -16.99 0.25 -0.22
N LYS A 115 -16.72 1.55 -0.36
CA LYS A 115 -17.24 2.38 -1.46
C LYS A 115 -16.20 2.72 -2.51
N SER A 116 -14.93 2.76 -2.14
CA SER A 116 -13.87 3.10 -3.08
C SER A 116 -13.61 1.92 -4.02
N PRO A 117 -13.74 2.09 -5.35
CA PRO A 117 -13.39 1.03 -6.30
C PRO A 117 -11.87 0.79 -6.36
N MET A 118 -11.07 1.60 -5.66
CA MET A 118 -9.62 1.45 -5.56
C MET A 118 -9.21 0.54 -4.39
N VAL A 119 -10.12 0.27 -3.44
CA VAL A 119 -9.84 -0.69 -2.36
C VAL A 119 -10.20 -2.07 -2.87
N VAL A 120 -9.19 -2.78 -3.38
CA VAL A 120 -9.34 -4.07 -4.04
C VAL A 120 -8.22 -5.01 -3.65
N THR A 121 -8.54 -6.30 -3.56
CA THR A 121 -7.56 -7.39 -3.50
C THR A 121 -7.67 -8.17 -4.80
N TRP A 122 -6.52 -8.53 -5.36
CA TRP A 122 -6.45 -9.33 -6.56
C TRP A 122 -5.58 -10.56 -6.36
N THR A 123 -6.00 -11.66 -6.97
CA THR A 123 -5.28 -12.93 -6.95
C THR A 123 -4.81 -13.30 -8.36
N GLY A 124 -3.64 -13.95 -8.45
CA GLY A 124 -3.04 -14.31 -9.74
C GLY A 124 -2.53 -13.10 -10.54
N ALA A 125 -2.34 -11.95 -9.91
CA ALA A 125 -1.68 -10.80 -10.50
C ALA A 125 -0.24 -11.14 -10.92
N THR A 126 0.21 -10.60 -12.05
CA THR A 126 1.61 -10.73 -12.49
C THR A 126 2.37 -9.47 -12.14
N VAL A 127 3.45 -9.62 -11.39
CA VAL A 127 4.33 -8.53 -10.99
C VAL A 127 5.75 -8.78 -11.48
N ARG A 128 6.39 -7.73 -11.97
CA ARG A 128 7.82 -7.71 -12.22
C ARG A 128 8.50 -6.96 -11.09
N ILE A 129 9.49 -7.59 -10.46
CA ILE A 129 10.29 -6.99 -9.39
C ILE A 129 11.71 -6.81 -9.90
N THR A 130 12.22 -5.59 -9.78
CA THR A 130 13.62 -5.25 -10.06
C THR A 130 14.28 -4.86 -8.74
N PRO A 131 15.35 -5.55 -8.30
CA PRO A 131 16.08 -5.17 -7.09
C PRO A 131 16.61 -3.72 -7.16
N PRO A 132 16.87 -3.06 -6.02
CA PRO A 132 17.52 -1.76 -6.01
C PRO A 132 18.87 -1.83 -6.74
N GLY A 133 19.18 -0.80 -7.53
CA GLY A 133 20.49 -0.68 -8.18
C GLY A 133 21.61 -0.52 -7.15
N ASN A 134 22.75 -1.18 -7.41
CA ASN A 134 23.97 -1.07 -6.59
C ASN A 134 24.56 0.35 -6.61
#